data_AF-A0A520J718-F1
#
_entry.id   AF-A0A520J718-F1
#
_cell.length_a   1.000
_cell.length_b   1.000
_cell.length_c   1.000
_cell.angle_alpha   90.00
_cell.angle_beta   90.00
_cell.angle_gamma   90.00
#
_symmetry.space_group_name_H-M   'P 1'
#
loop_
_entity.id
_entity.type
_entity.pdbx_description
1 polymer ?
#
loop_
_entity_poly.entity_id
_entity_poly.type
_entity_poly.pdbx_seq_one_letter_code
_entity_poly.pdbx_strand_id
1 'polypeptide(L)'
;MELSVREARAQFATALAAAERGERVTITKNGKAVAELGPPTVKKGGLDFARMEQVRKDMGLRPPDYPLDEAWRKEFDDPAWTREIFGPEYFDDEPDHKT
;
A
#
# COMPACT_ATOMS: atom_id res chain seq x y z
N MET A 1 23.84 3.30 11.93
CA MET A 1 24.79 2.58 12.83
C MET A 1 24.58 1.09 12.67
N GLU A 2 25.62 0.26 12.80
CA GLU A 2 25.52 -1.21 12.78
C GLU A 2 26.08 -1.78 14.08
N LEU A 3 25.40 -2.77 14.67
CA LEU A 3 25.83 -3.46 15.88
C LEU A 3 25.56 -4.95 15.75
N SER A 4 26.45 -5.81 16.27
CA SER A 4 26.10 -7.20 16.48
C SER A 4 25.02 -7.37 17.55
N VAL A 5 24.34 -8.51 17.61
CA VAL A 5 23.39 -8.83 18.69
C VAL A 5 24.02 -8.70 20.07
N ARG A 6 25.32 -9.02 20.22
CA ARG A 6 26.03 -8.90 21.50
C ARG A 6 26.23 -7.44 21.87
N GLU A 7 26.67 -6.61 20.93
CA GLU A 7 26.87 -5.18 21.14
C GLU A 7 25.55 -4.45 21.38
N ALA A 8 24.51 -4.78 20.61
CA ALA A 8 23.17 -4.23 20.80
C ALA A 8 22.61 -4.52 22.20
N ARG A 9 22.90 -5.69 22.78
CA ARG A 9 22.53 -5.99 24.18
C ARG A 9 23.32 -5.18 25.20
N ALA A 10 24.64 -5.03 24.99
CA ALA A 10 25.50 -4.30 25.91
C ALA A 10 25.28 -2.77 25.85
N GLN A 11 24.91 -2.25 24.68
CA GLN A 11 24.80 -0.83 24.38
C GLN A 11 23.38 -0.43 23.99
N PHE A 12 22.37 -1.14 24.52
CA PHE A 12 20.98 -0.94 24.12
C PHE A 12 20.51 0.50 24.33
N ALA A 13 20.90 1.13 25.44
CA ALA A 13 20.58 2.53 25.72
C ALA A 13 21.13 3.49 24.65
N THR A 14 22.37 3.26 24.19
CA THR A 14 22.99 4.04 23.11
C THR A 14 22.27 3.85 21.78
N ALA A 15 21.89 2.60 21.47
CA ALA A 15 21.11 2.30 20.27
C ALA A 15 19.73 2.98 20.31
N LEU A 16 19.09 3.02 21.48
CA LEU A 16 17.80 3.69 21.67
C LEU A 16 17.93 5.21 21.51
N ALA A 17 18.95 5.83 22.13
CA ALA A 17 19.22 7.26 21.96
C ALA A 17 19.51 7.64 20.51
N ALA A 18 20.19 6.77 19.74
CA ALA A 18 20.37 6.97 18.30
C ALA A 18 19.04 6.95 17.54
N ALA A 19 18.16 5.98 17.86
CA ALA A 19 16.83 5.90 17.27
C ALA A 19 15.95 7.12 17.60
N GLU A 20 16.02 7.63 18.82
CA GLU A 20 15.32 8.86 19.25
C GLU A 20 15.78 10.10 18.48
N ARG A 21 17.07 10.17 18.12
CA ARG A 21 17.61 11.21 17.23
C ARG A 21 17.23 11.02 15.75
N GLY A 22 16.48 9.98 15.42
CA GLY A 22 16.06 9.67 14.06
C GLY A 22 17.06 8.83 13.26
N GLU A 23 18.14 8.35 13.88
CA GLU A 23 19.10 7.47 13.23
C GLU A 23 18.57 6.04 13.14
N ARG A 24 19.04 5.27 12.15
CA ARG A 24 18.72 3.83 12.03
C ARG A 24 19.89 2.98 12.49
N VAL A 25 19.60 2.00 13.33
CA VAL A 25 20.54 1.02 13.89
C VAL A 25 20.19 -0.36 13.36
N THR A 26 21.10 -0.95 12.59
CA THR A 26 20.95 -2.32 12.09
C THR A 26 21.64 -3.28 13.05
N ILE A 27 20.89 -4.28 13.53
CA ILE A 27 21.40 -5.31 14.43
C ILE A 27 21.71 -6.57 13.60
N THR A 28 22.94 -7.09 13.70
CA THR A 28 23.41 -8.23 12.92
C THR A 28 23.75 -9.45 13.78
N LYS A 29 23.55 -10.65 13.24
CA LYS A 29 24.00 -11.92 13.82
C LYS A 29 24.84 -12.64 12.77
N ASN A 30 26.10 -12.93 13.08
CA ASN A 30 27.06 -13.53 12.14
C ASN A 30 27.16 -12.72 10.82
N GLY A 31 27.21 -11.40 10.92
CA GLY A 31 27.30 -10.49 9.75
C GLY A 31 26.02 -10.35 8.93
N LYS A 32 24.90 -11.00 9.32
CA LYS A 32 23.60 -10.85 8.64
C LYS A 32 22.67 -9.98 9.47
N ALA A 33 22.01 -9.01 8.84
CA ALA A 33 20.98 -8.21 9.49
C ALA A 33 19.82 -9.09 9.98
N VAL A 34 19.40 -8.89 11.23
CA VAL A 34 18.30 -9.64 11.86
C VAL A 34 17.22 -8.75 12.45
N ALA A 35 17.54 -7.49 12.75
CA ALA A 35 16.59 -6.51 13.22
C ALA A 35 17.06 -5.09 12.88
N GLU A 36 16.12 -4.16 12.83
CA GLU A 36 16.39 -2.73 12.75
C GLU A 36 15.71 -2.02 13.91
N LEU A 37 16.42 -1.07 14.50
CA LEU A 37 15.90 -0.11 15.46
C LEU A 37 16.00 1.27 14.81
N GLY A 38 14.93 2.04 14.86
CA GLY A 38 14.89 3.39 14.32
C GLY A 38 13.75 4.17 14.96
N PRO A 39 13.56 5.44 14.57
CA PRO A 39 12.42 6.21 15.06
C PRO A 39 11.12 5.46 14.78
N PRO A 40 10.13 5.50 15.70
CA PRO A 40 8.87 4.81 15.53
C PRO A 40 8.25 5.23 14.21
N THR A 41 8.00 4.27 13.33
CA THR A 41 7.24 4.52 12.12
C THR A 41 5.80 4.75 12.55
N VAL A 42 5.36 6.02 12.48
CA VAL A 42 3.93 6.31 12.57
C VAL A 42 3.31 5.60 11.39
N LYS A 43 2.68 4.45 11.63
CA LYS A 43 1.82 3.83 10.64
C LYS A 43 0.75 4.87 10.35
N LYS A 44 0.86 5.56 9.22
CA LYS A 44 -0.27 6.30 8.64
C LYS A 44 -1.28 5.23 8.22
N GLY A 45 -2.06 4.78 9.20
CA GLY A 45 -3.10 3.78 9.00
C GLY A 45 -4.34 4.43 8.42
N GLY A 46 -4.98 3.70 7.50
CA GLY A 46 -6.31 4.03 6.98
C GLY A 46 -6.28 4.79 5.66
N LEU A 47 -7.21 4.41 4.77
CA LEU A 47 -7.62 5.27 3.68
C LEU A 47 -8.44 6.42 4.27
N ASP A 48 -7.93 7.64 4.13
CA ASP A 48 -8.68 8.84 4.47
C ASP A 48 -9.64 9.17 3.31
N PHE A 49 -10.85 8.61 3.40
CA PHE A 49 -11.89 8.81 2.37
C PHE A 49 -12.28 10.28 2.21
N ALA A 50 -12.21 11.08 3.27
CA ALA A 50 -12.48 12.52 3.20
C ALA A 50 -11.38 13.25 2.41
N ARG A 51 -10.11 12.91 2.66
CA ARG A 51 -8.98 13.42 1.88
C ARG A 51 -9.09 13.01 0.41
N MET A 52 -9.48 11.78 0.13
CA MET A 52 -9.66 11.30 -1.25
C MET A 52 -10.81 12.01 -1.97
N GLU A 53 -11.92 12.29 -1.28
CA GLU A 53 -13.02 13.06 -1.84
C GLU A 53 -12.58 14.49 -2.19
N GLN A 54 -11.79 15.14 -1.31
CA GLN A 54 -11.25 16.46 -1.58
C GLN A 54 -10.31 16.44 -2.80
N VAL A 55 -9.40 15.47 -2.89
CA VAL A 55 -8.50 15.33 -4.04
C VAL A 55 -9.27 15.12 -5.34
N ARG A 56 -10.35 14.31 -5.32
CA ARG A 56 -11.22 14.14 -6.50
C ARG A 56 -11.82 15.47 -6.95
N LYS A 57 -12.34 16.28 -6.01
CA LYS A 57 -12.88 17.61 -6.30
C LYS A 57 -11.81 18.53 -6.89
N ASP A 58 -10.64 18.59 -6.28
CA ASP A 58 -9.52 19.43 -6.74
C ASP A 58 -9.05 19.04 -8.16
N MET A 59 -9.10 17.75 -8.49
CA MET A 59 -8.78 17.24 -9.82
C MET A 59 -9.93 17.36 -10.83
N GLY A 60 -11.08 17.92 -10.44
CA GLY A 60 -12.26 17.99 -11.30
C GLY A 60 -12.91 16.63 -11.60
N LEU A 61 -12.53 15.58 -10.85
CA LEU A 61 -13.13 14.26 -10.94
C LEU A 61 -14.48 14.30 -10.23
N ARG A 62 -15.54 14.40 -11.03
CA ARG A 62 -16.92 14.37 -10.54
C ARG A 62 -17.44 12.93 -10.59
N PRO A 63 -18.38 12.57 -9.70
CA PRO A 63 -19.20 11.38 -9.91
C PRO A 63 -19.83 11.44 -11.31
N PRO A 64 -20.05 10.29 -11.96
CA PRO A 64 -20.77 10.26 -13.22
C PRO A 64 -22.15 10.90 -13.05
N ASP A 65 -22.60 11.61 -14.07
CA ASP A 65 -23.91 12.23 -14.18
C ASP A 65 -25.01 11.25 -14.59
N TYR A 66 -24.62 10.01 -14.94
CA TYR A 66 -25.49 8.88 -15.18
C TYR A 66 -25.59 7.95 -13.95
N PRO A 67 -26.74 7.29 -13.74
CA PRO A 67 -26.90 6.35 -12.64
C PRO A 67 -26.02 5.11 -12.85
N LEU A 68 -25.24 4.74 -11.83
CA LEU A 68 -24.53 3.46 -11.75
C LEU A 68 -25.47 2.39 -11.17
N ASP A 69 -26.61 2.18 -11.81
CA ASP A 69 -27.65 1.25 -11.39
C ASP A 69 -27.46 -0.17 -11.98
N GLU A 70 -28.44 -1.05 -11.79
CA GLU A 70 -28.39 -2.43 -12.27
C GLU A 70 -28.35 -2.53 -13.81
N ALA A 71 -28.94 -1.57 -14.52
CA ALA A 71 -28.88 -1.53 -15.98
C ALA A 71 -27.48 -1.14 -16.45
N TRP A 72 -26.88 -0.11 -15.84
CA TRP A 72 -25.48 0.25 -16.09
C TRP A 72 -24.54 -0.92 -15.77
N ARG A 73 -24.77 -1.62 -14.66
CA ARG A 73 -23.94 -2.76 -14.26
C ARG A 73 -24.01 -3.89 -15.27
N LYS A 74 -25.20 -4.20 -15.78
CA LYS A 74 -25.40 -5.26 -16.79
C LYS A 74 -24.67 -4.94 -18.10
N GLU A 75 -24.63 -3.67 -18.50
CA GLU A 75 -23.90 -3.22 -19.69
C GLU A 75 -22.38 -3.27 -19.47
N PHE A 76 -21.90 -2.82 -18.31
CA PHE A 76 -20.48 -2.90 -17.95
C PHE A 76 -19.96 -4.34 -17.88
N ASP A 77 -20.78 -5.25 -17.33
CA ASP A 77 -20.45 -6.67 -17.22
C ASP A 77 -20.68 -7.45 -18.54
N ASP A 78 -21.17 -6.81 -19.61
CA ASP A 78 -21.39 -7.47 -20.90
C ASP A 78 -20.03 -7.75 -21.60
N PRO A 79 -19.65 -9.02 -21.81
CA PRO A 79 -18.41 -9.35 -22.49
C PRO A 79 -18.36 -8.86 -23.95
N ALA A 80 -19.50 -8.54 -24.56
CA ALA A 80 -19.55 -7.89 -25.87
C ALA A 80 -19.07 -6.44 -25.80
N TRP A 81 -19.43 -5.70 -24.75
CA TRP A 81 -19.01 -4.32 -24.53
C TRP A 81 -17.49 -4.21 -24.36
N THR A 82 -16.89 -5.11 -23.58
CA THR A 82 -15.42 -5.16 -23.41
C THR A 82 -14.69 -5.52 -24.71
N ARG A 83 -15.24 -6.43 -25.53
CA ARG A 83 -14.67 -6.77 -26.84
C ARG A 83 -14.80 -5.65 -27.87
N GLU A 84 -15.82 -4.80 -27.76
CA GLU A 84 -15.96 -3.60 -28.60
C GLU A 84 -14.84 -2.59 -28.29
N ILE A 85 -14.51 -2.41 -27.01
CA ILE A 85 -13.49 -1.44 -26.57
C ILE A 85 -12.06 -1.95 -26.79
N PHE A 86 -11.80 -3.22 -26.48
CA PHE A 86 -10.43 -3.78 -26.44
C PHE A 86 -10.11 -4.75 -27.58
N GLY A 87 -11.08 -5.11 -28.43
CA GLY A 87 -10.91 -6.00 -29.57
C GLY A 87 -11.43 -7.42 -29.35
N PRO A 88 -11.73 -8.17 -30.43
CA PRO A 88 -12.30 -9.53 -30.36
C PRO A 88 -11.38 -10.58 -29.72
N GLU A 89 -10.08 -10.31 -29.68
CA GLU A 89 -9.05 -11.11 -29.01
C GLU A 89 -8.96 -10.88 -27.50
N TYR A 90 -9.71 -9.92 -26.94
CA TYR A 90 -9.77 -9.72 -25.50
C TYR A 90 -10.58 -10.85 -24.85
N PHE A 91 -9.92 -11.63 -24.00
CA PHE A 91 -10.52 -12.62 -23.13
C PHE A 91 -10.25 -12.20 -21.68
N ASP A 92 -11.31 -12.12 -20.89
CA ASP A 92 -11.24 -11.83 -19.47
C ASP A 92 -10.81 -13.13 -18.75
N ASP A 93 -9.52 -13.44 -18.83
CA ASP A 93 -8.92 -14.65 -18.22
C ASP A 93 -8.73 -14.46 -16.70
N GLU A 94 -9.71 -13.90 -15.98
CA GLU A 94 -9.73 -14.00 -14.53
C GLU A 94 -10.30 -15.38 -14.13
N PRO A 95 -9.50 -16.25 -13.49
CA PRO A 95 -10.04 -17.48 -12.93
C PRO A 95 -11.05 -17.11 -11.85
N ASP A 96 -12.27 -17.68 -11.94
CA ASP A 96 -13.27 -17.62 -10.88
C ASP A 96 -12.63 -17.97 -9.53
N HIS A 97 -12.29 -16.95 -8.75
CA HIS A 97 -11.91 -17.15 -7.36
C HIS A 97 -13.17 -17.47 -6.58
N LYS A 98 -13.57 -18.75 -6.63
CA LYS A 98 -14.53 -19.32 -5.68
C LYS A 98 -13.96 -19.16 -4.28
N THR A 99 -14.57 -18.26 -3.51
CA THR A 99 -14.42 -18.12 -2.05
C THR A 99 -14.90 -19.37 -1.32
#